data_AF-A0A7C6PVK0-F1
#
_entry.id   AF-A0A7C6PVK0-F1
#
_cell.length_a   1.000
_cell.length_b   1.000
_cell.length_c   1.000
_cell.angle_alpha   90.00
_cell.angle_beta   90.00
_cell.angle_gamma   90.00
#
_symmetry.space_group_name_H-M   'P 1'
#
loop_
_entity.id
_entity.type
_entity.pdbx_description
1 polymer ?
#
loop_
_entity_poly.entity_id
_entity_poly.type
_entity_poly.pdbx_seq_one_letter_code
_entity_poly.pdbx_strand_id
1 'polypeptide(L)'
;MASITLSPSGTTFVSSTLQDLNLSAIPLFIVGTNPTFGESIGLLQFPQPPIPVTTADKATLRLFVLFKTGVDPSPLHVNRVTEAFDITTVTYNTMPAFVDTGSMAEIASSDVAKYIEIDVTSLVNQWLSDPQSNHGIALTNSDGTTEIQFGGNGIGEAFEPQLVIEYTTVTPDETGYAYIYNTGNQTIPVGGDIPF
;
A
#
# COMPACT_ATOMS: atom_id res chain seq x y z
N MET A 1 -7.89 -2.77 -19.64
CA MET A 1 -7.23 -2.94 -18.34
C MET A 1 -6.00 -2.06 -18.32
N ALA A 2 -5.94 -1.11 -17.42
CA ALA A 2 -4.81 -0.21 -17.22
C ALA A 2 -4.03 -0.66 -15.98
N SER A 3 -2.75 -0.30 -15.91
CA SER A 3 -1.88 -0.59 -14.77
C SER A 3 -1.06 0.64 -14.43
N ILE A 4 -0.85 0.87 -13.13
CA ILE A 4 0.11 1.84 -12.61
C ILE A 4 1.04 1.14 -11.61
N THR A 5 2.26 1.67 -11.47
CA THR A 5 3.21 1.25 -10.44
C THR A 5 3.55 2.47 -9.59
N LEU A 6 3.35 2.36 -8.28
CA LEU A 6 3.69 3.41 -7.32
C LEU A 6 4.94 3.01 -6.55
N SER A 7 5.88 3.94 -6.43
CA SER A 7 6.95 3.87 -5.44
C SER A 7 6.43 4.38 -4.09
N PRO A 8 6.94 3.87 -2.97
CA PRO A 8 6.62 4.43 -1.67
C PRO A 8 7.09 5.89 -1.56
N SER A 9 6.34 6.73 -0.86
CA SER A 9 6.77 8.07 -0.45
C SER A 9 7.85 8.02 0.63
N GLY A 10 8.00 6.88 1.29
CA GLY A 10 9.14 6.57 2.14
C GLY A 10 9.04 5.16 2.70
N THR A 11 10.16 4.67 3.21
CA THR A 11 10.24 3.43 3.98
C THR A 11 11.12 3.62 5.20
N THR A 12 10.85 2.88 6.27
CA THR A 12 11.74 2.77 7.42
C THR A 12 11.46 1.44 8.14
N PHE A 13 12.19 1.16 9.20
CA PHE A 13 11.81 0.16 10.18
C PHE A 13 12.03 0.72 11.58
N VAL A 14 11.35 0.12 12.54
CA VAL A 14 11.58 0.36 13.96
C VAL A 14 12.14 -0.90 14.60
N SER A 15 12.94 -0.75 15.65
CA SER A 15 13.65 -1.86 16.29
C SER A 15 13.49 -1.80 17.81
N SER A 16 13.17 -2.93 18.42
CA SER A 16 12.94 -3.02 19.88
C SER A 16 14.20 -2.81 20.71
N THR A 17 15.40 -2.91 20.13
CA THR A 17 16.68 -2.61 20.80
C THR A 17 17.15 -1.17 20.57
N LEU A 18 16.56 -0.46 19.61
CA LEU A 18 16.89 0.92 19.23
C LEU A 18 15.66 1.83 19.36
N GLN A 19 15.04 1.83 20.53
CA GLN A 19 13.63 2.24 20.67
C GLN A 19 13.34 3.72 20.40
N ASP A 20 14.34 4.59 20.58
CA ASP A 20 14.24 6.04 20.37
C ASP A 20 14.98 6.51 19.11
N LEU A 21 15.55 5.58 18.34
CA LEU A 21 16.27 5.91 17.11
C LEU A 21 15.34 5.78 15.91
N ASN A 22 15.24 6.86 15.13
CA ASN A 22 14.67 6.80 13.79
C ASN A 22 15.70 6.19 12.81
N LEU A 23 15.25 5.25 11.99
CA LEU A 23 16.11 4.49 11.07
C LEU A 23 15.82 4.81 9.59
N SER A 24 15.07 5.88 9.29
CA SER A 24 14.63 6.15 7.91
C SER A 24 15.75 6.60 6.96
N ALA A 25 16.93 6.91 7.50
CA ALA A 25 18.12 7.19 6.70
C ALA A 25 18.76 5.91 6.11
N ILE A 26 18.35 4.73 6.59
CA ILE A 26 18.83 3.45 6.08
C ILE A 26 18.03 3.10 4.82
N PRO A 27 18.69 2.84 3.66
CA PRO A 27 17.99 2.54 2.40
C PRO A 27 17.43 1.11 2.35
N LEU A 28 17.37 0.40 3.46
CA LEU A 28 16.76 -0.92 3.59
C LEU A 28 15.92 -0.95 4.86
N PHE A 29 15.03 -1.92 4.94
CA PHE A 29 14.27 -2.15 6.17
C PHE A 29 14.28 -3.62 6.57
N ILE A 30 14.24 -3.84 7.88
CA ILE A 30 14.28 -5.17 8.50
C ILE A 30 12.90 -5.50 9.05
N VAL A 31 12.47 -6.74 8.81
CA VAL A 31 11.23 -7.30 9.38
C VAL A 31 11.56 -8.59 10.11
N GLY A 32 11.04 -8.76 11.32
CA GLY A 32 11.23 -9.95 12.13
C GLY A 32 12.26 -9.78 13.24
N THR A 33 12.82 -10.88 13.74
CA THR A 33 13.65 -10.89 14.95
C THR A 33 15.08 -11.29 14.66
N ASN A 34 16.04 -10.52 15.19
CA ASN A 34 17.44 -10.94 15.24
C ASN A 34 18.14 -10.49 16.53
N PRO A 35 19.31 -11.07 16.88
CA PRO A 35 20.01 -10.75 18.12
C PRO A 35 20.51 -9.29 18.25
N THR A 36 20.68 -8.56 17.15
CA THR A 36 21.21 -7.19 17.13
C THR A 36 20.09 -6.15 17.21
N PHE A 37 19.06 -6.27 16.37
CA PHE A 37 17.96 -5.31 16.28
C PHE A 37 16.71 -5.72 17.07
N GLY A 38 16.72 -6.90 17.70
CA GLY A 38 15.54 -7.44 18.36
C GLY A 38 14.40 -7.62 17.37
N GLU A 39 13.17 -7.36 17.82
CA GLU A 39 12.00 -7.33 16.96
C GLU A 39 12.03 -6.06 16.11
N SER A 40 11.91 -6.23 14.79
CA SER A 40 11.87 -5.17 13.81
C SER A 40 10.57 -5.19 13.00
N ILE A 41 9.97 -4.01 12.83
CA ILE A 41 8.74 -3.81 12.07
C ILE A 41 9.05 -2.86 10.92
N GLY A 42 8.82 -3.31 9.69
CA GLY A 42 8.97 -2.48 8.50
C GLY A 42 7.76 -1.56 8.33
N LEU A 43 7.99 -0.29 8.01
CA LEU A 43 6.94 0.72 7.78
C LEU A 43 7.10 1.33 6.40
N LEU A 44 6.02 1.33 5.62
CA LEU A 44 5.99 1.86 4.26
C LEU A 44 4.84 2.85 4.13
N GLN A 45 5.09 4.00 3.51
CA GLN A 45 4.05 4.93 3.11
C GLN A 45 3.99 4.99 1.59
N PHE A 46 2.78 4.95 1.04
CA PHE A 46 2.53 5.12 -0.38
C PHE A 46 1.68 6.38 -0.60
N PRO A 47 1.92 7.13 -1.68
CA PRO A 47 1.02 8.20 -2.06
C PRO A 47 -0.37 7.63 -2.36
N GLN A 48 -1.40 8.47 -2.27
CA GLN A 48 -2.74 8.08 -2.69
C GLN A 48 -2.72 7.63 -4.16
N PRO A 49 -3.26 6.45 -4.50
CA PRO A 49 -3.27 5.98 -5.88
C PRO A 49 -4.00 6.98 -6.81
N PRO A 50 -3.32 7.53 -7.83
CA PRO A 50 -3.89 8.55 -8.71
C PRO A 50 -4.69 7.91 -9.85
N ILE A 51 -5.65 7.03 -9.52
CA ILE A 51 -6.48 6.32 -10.51
C ILE A 51 -7.89 6.92 -10.58
N PRO A 52 -8.52 6.97 -11.78
CA PRO A 52 -9.84 7.58 -11.98
C PRO A 52 -11.01 6.66 -11.61
N VAL A 53 -10.78 5.67 -10.74
CA VAL A 53 -11.77 4.67 -10.32
C VAL A 53 -11.75 4.53 -8.80
N THR A 54 -12.88 4.11 -8.23
CA THR A 54 -13.02 3.91 -6.77
C THR A 54 -12.66 2.49 -6.32
N THR A 55 -12.39 1.59 -7.27
CA THR A 55 -12.00 0.19 -7.02
C THR A 55 -10.95 -0.26 -8.02
N ALA A 56 -9.90 -0.91 -7.53
CA ALA A 56 -8.93 -1.64 -8.32
C ALA A 56 -9.41 -3.08 -8.56
N ASP A 57 -9.05 -3.63 -9.72
CA ASP A 57 -9.27 -5.04 -10.06
C ASP A 57 -8.27 -5.93 -9.30
N LYS A 58 -7.03 -5.46 -9.18
CA LYS A 58 -5.94 -6.12 -8.45
C LYS A 58 -4.95 -5.09 -7.92
N ALA A 59 -4.45 -5.30 -6.71
CA ALA A 59 -3.29 -4.58 -6.20
C ALA A 59 -2.26 -5.54 -5.60
N THR A 60 -1.00 -5.38 -6.00
CA THR A 60 0.11 -6.26 -5.62
C THR A 60 1.22 -5.44 -4.99
N LEU A 61 1.56 -5.74 -3.74
CA LEU A 61 2.76 -5.23 -3.08
C LEU A 61 3.94 -6.10 -3.51
N ARG A 62 4.95 -5.49 -4.14
CA ARG A 62 6.19 -6.16 -4.56
C ARG A 62 7.34 -5.68 -3.71
N LEU A 63 8.06 -6.61 -3.08
CA LEU A 63 9.19 -6.32 -2.21
C LEU A 63 10.42 -7.09 -2.69
N PHE A 64 11.57 -6.43 -2.80
CA PHE A 64 12.81 -7.10 -3.18
C PHE A 64 13.52 -7.66 -1.94
N VAL A 65 13.68 -8.98 -1.87
CA VAL A 65 14.35 -9.65 -0.74
C VAL A 65 15.85 -9.55 -0.90
N LEU A 66 16.51 -8.79 -0.03
CA LEU A 66 17.97 -8.66 -0.01
C LEU A 66 18.62 -9.80 0.77
N PHE A 67 18.01 -10.17 1.90
CA PHE A 67 18.56 -11.13 2.84
C PHE A 67 17.45 -11.75 3.69
N LYS A 68 17.70 -12.96 4.19
CA LYS A 68 16.87 -13.68 5.15
C LYS A 68 17.73 -14.58 6.03
N THR A 69 17.39 -14.71 7.31
CA THR A 69 17.96 -15.75 8.19
C THR A 69 17.06 -16.98 8.28
N GLY A 70 17.65 -18.09 8.71
CA GLY A 70 16.94 -19.37 8.79
C GLY A 70 16.76 -20.05 7.43
N VAL A 71 16.59 -21.37 7.47
CA VAL A 71 16.40 -22.21 6.28
C VAL A 71 14.93 -22.41 5.93
N ASP A 72 14.07 -22.46 6.94
CA ASP A 72 12.63 -22.59 6.76
C ASP A 72 12.01 -21.27 6.31
N PRO A 73 10.89 -21.28 5.56
CA PRO A 73 10.20 -20.06 5.17
C PRO A 73 9.82 -19.19 6.37
N SER A 74 9.97 -17.87 6.21
CA SER A 74 9.61 -16.86 7.21
C SER A 74 8.22 -16.28 6.90
N PRO A 75 7.28 -16.28 7.84
CA PRO A 75 5.99 -15.62 7.63
C PRO A 75 6.17 -14.10 7.59
N LEU A 76 5.63 -13.47 6.57
CA LEU A 76 5.57 -12.03 6.40
C LEU A 76 4.10 -11.61 6.32
N HIS A 77 3.65 -10.82 7.29
CA HIS A 77 2.29 -10.31 7.37
C HIS A 77 2.24 -8.86 6.92
N VAL A 78 1.19 -8.52 6.18
CA VAL A 78 0.86 -7.16 5.78
C VAL A 78 -0.22 -6.63 6.72
N ASN A 79 0.11 -5.57 7.44
CA ASN A 79 -0.80 -4.91 8.36
C ASN A 79 -1.14 -3.51 7.84
N ARG A 80 -2.39 -3.08 8.05
CA ARG A 80 -2.85 -1.73 7.78
C ARG A 80 -2.51 -0.84 8.95
N VAL A 81 -1.73 0.21 8.71
CA VAL A 81 -1.50 1.26 9.70
C VAL A 81 -2.80 2.05 9.90
N THR A 82 -3.20 2.29 11.15
CA THR A 82 -4.48 2.94 11.49
C THR A 82 -4.35 4.38 11.93
N GLU A 83 -3.13 4.90 12.04
CA GLU A 83 -2.85 6.25 12.51
C GLU A 83 -1.75 6.90 11.65
N ALA A 84 -1.84 8.21 11.47
CA ALA A 84 -0.81 8.95 10.75
C ALA A 84 0.54 8.90 11.49
N PHE A 85 1.63 8.79 10.75
CA PHE A 85 2.99 8.86 11.26
C PHE A 85 3.90 9.57 10.27
N ASP A 86 5.04 10.05 10.74
CA ASP A 86 6.09 10.64 9.90
C ASP A 86 7.29 9.70 9.86
N ILE A 87 7.62 9.22 8.66
CA ILE A 87 8.74 8.31 8.42
C ILE A 87 10.06 8.87 8.95
N THR A 88 10.25 10.19 8.93
CA THR A 88 11.52 10.84 9.31
C THR A 88 11.69 11.00 10.81
N THR A 89 10.65 10.75 11.60
CA THR A 89 10.68 10.90 13.06
C THR A 89 10.19 9.68 13.84
N VAL A 90 9.48 8.74 13.19
CA VAL A 90 8.97 7.53 13.84
C VAL A 90 10.09 6.67 14.45
N THR A 91 9.84 6.15 15.63
CA THR A 91 10.71 5.27 16.41
C THR A 91 9.88 4.08 16.92
N TYR A 92 10.52 3.07 17.51
CA TYR A 92 9.77 1.94 18.10
C TYR A 92 8.78 2.39 19.18
N ASN A 93 9.19 3.37 20.02
CA ASN A 93 8.33 3.92 21.07
C ASN A 93 7.17 4.78 20.55
N THR A 94 7.23 5.23 19.30
CA THR A 94 6.26 6.17 18.69
C THR A 94 5.57 5.60 17.45
N MET A 95 5.79 4.32 17.15
CA MET A 95 5.22 3.68 15.97
C MET A 95 3.68 3.72 16.03
N PRO A 96 3.02 3.92 14.88
CA PRO A 96 1.56 3.99 14.84
C PRO A 96 0.95 2.61 15.15
N ALA A 97 -0.28 2.60 15.63
CA ALA A 97 -1.06 1.36 15.70
C ALA A 97 -1.31 0.79 14.29
N PHE A 98 -1.40 -0.53 14.20
CA PHE A 98 -1.73 -1.25 12.96
C PHE A 98 -2.61 -2.47 13.25
N VAL A 99 -3.33 -2.93 12.24
CA VAL A 99 -4.20 -4.10 12.30
C VAL A 99 -3.88 -5.06 11.16
N ASP A 100 -3.93 -6.35 11.44
CA ASP A 100 -3.72 -7.39 10.45
C ASP A 100 -4.78 -7.32 9.35
N THR A 101 -4.34 -7.47 8.09
CA THR A 101 -5.22 -7.52 6.92
C THR A 101 -5.56 -8.94 6.50
N GLY A 102 -4.84 -9.95 7.02
CA GLY A 102 -4.88 -11.34 6.59
C GLY A 102 -4.04 -11.61 5.33
N SER A 103 -3.49 -10.58 4.68
CA SER A 103 -2.54 -10.75 3.57
C SER A 103 -1.17 -11.15 4.12
N MET A 104 -0.65 -12.28 3.66
CA MET A 104 0.66 -12.80 4.07
C MET A 104 1.42 -13.48 2.93
N ALA A 105 2.72 -13.66 3.11
CA ALA A 105 3.57 -14.51 2.28
C ALA A 105 4.55 -15.29 3.15
N GLU A 106 5.01 -16.43 2.63
CA GLU A 106 6.06 -17.25 3.24
C GLU A 106 7.35 -17.03 2.46
N ILE A 107 8.33 -16.36 3.06
CA ILE A 107 9.56 -15.97 2.39
C ILE A 107 10.59 -17.09 2.52
N ALA A 108 10.89 -17.77 1.42
CA ALA A 108 11.86 -18.85 1.39
C ALA A 108 13.27 -18.35 1.06
N SER A 109 14.31 -19.14 1.35
CA SER A 109 15.68 -18.81 0.95
C SER A 109 15.84 -18.69 -0.59
N SER A 110 14.96 -19.32 -1.37
CA SER A 110 14.94 -19.21 -2.83
C SER A 110 14.45 -17.85 -3.35
N ASP A 111 13.88 -17.03 -2.47
CA ASP A 111 13.35 -15.71 -2.82
C ASP A 111 14.38 -14.59 -2.66
N VAL A 112 15.52 -14.89 -2.01
CA VAL A 112 16.64 -13.95 -1.91
C VAL A 112 17.10 -13.53 -3.30
N ALA A 113 17.36 -12.23 -3.45
CA ALA A 113 17.65 -11.54 -4.71
C ALA A 113 16.51 -11.56 -5.74
N LYS A 114 15.26 -11.65 -5.28
CA LYS A 114 14.06 -11.58 -6.13
C LYS A 114 12.99 -10.69 -5.51
N TYR A 115 12.06 -10.27 -6.36
CA TYR A 115 10.79 -9.72 -5.91
C TYR A 115 9.87 -10.84 -5.44
N ILE A 116 9.27 -10.66 -4.27
CA ILE A 116 8.08 -11.39 -3.83
C ILE A 116 6.85 -10.51 -4.04
N GLU A 117 5.70 -11.14 -4.23
CA GLU A 117 4.45 -10.48 -4.57
C GLU A 117 3.37 -10.89 -3.58
N ILE A 118 2.68 -9.91 -3.00
CA ILE A 118 1.63 -10.11 -2.01
C ILE A 118 0.38 -9.39 -2.49
N ASP A 119 -0.75 -10.11 -2.51
CA ASP A 119 -2.04 -9.50 -2.83
C ASP A 119 -2.49 -8.59 -1.69
N VAL A 120 -2.67 -7.32 -2.01
CA VAL A 120 -3.13 -6.27 -1.09
C VAL A 120 -4.36 -5.55 -1.67
N THR A 121 -5.10 -6.21 -2.58
CA THR A 121 -6.25 -5.64 -3.29
C THR A 121 -7.30 -5.10 -2.34
N SER A 122 -7.63 -5.86 -1.29
CA SER A 122 -8.59 -5.43 -0.26
C SER A 122 -8.14 -4.18 0.50
N LEU A 123 -6.84 -4.06 0.78
CA LEU A 123 -6.28 -2.88 1.47
C LEU A 123 -6.33 -1.65 0.56
N VAL A 124 -5.89 -1.79 -0.69
CA VAL A 124 -5.92 -0.67 -1.65
C VAL A 124 -7.33 -0.22 -1.95
N ASN A 125 -8.29 -1.15 -2.06
CA ASN A 125 -9.70 -0.79 -2.23
C ASN A 125 -10.28 -0.02 -1.03
N GLN A 126 -9.79 -0.25 0.19
CA GLN A 126 -10.13 0.61 1.33
C GLN A 126 -9.60 2.02 1.15
N TRP A 127 -8.33 2.19 0.76
CA TRP A 127 -7.73 3.50 0.49
C TRP A 127 -8.41 4.26 -0.65
N LEU A 128 -8.88 3.57 -1.68
CA LEU A 128 -9.63 4.18 -2.77
C LEU A 128 -11.02 4.64 -2.35
N SER A 129 -11.68 3.86 -1.48
CA SER A 129 -13.01 4.20 -0.96
C SER A 129 -12.98 5.32 0.09
N ASP A 130 -11.93 5.37 0.90
CA ASP A 130 -11.67 6.41 1.90
C ASP A 130 -10.18 6.80 1.84
N PRO A 131 -9.84 7.88 1.10
CA PRO A 131 -8.47 8.37 1.00
C PRO A 131 -7.84 8.75 2.35
N GLN A 132 -8.64 9.06 3.38
CA GLN A 132 -8.10 9.37 4.71
C GLN A 132 -7.61 8.13 5.45
N SER A 133 -8.04 6.92 5.03
CA SER A 133 -7.58 5.66 5.61
C SER A 133 -6.19 5.21 5.15
N ASN A 134 -5.60 5.91 4.18
CA ASN A 134 -4.26 5.61 3.69
C ASN A 134 -3.19 6.18 4.61
N HIS A 135 -2.85 5.44 5.66
CA HIS A 135 -1.75 5.76 6.57
C HIS A 135 -0.48 4.97 6.30
N GLY A 136 -0.52 3.99 5.38
CA GLY A 136 0.61 3.13 5.04
C GLY A 136 0.45 1.67 5.49
N ILE A 137 1.55 0.95 5.42
CA ILE A 137 1.65 -0.50 5.67
C ILE A 137 2.70 -0.75 6.75
N ALA A 138 2.37 -1.64 7.69
CA ALA A 138 3.31 -2.23 8.62
C ALA A 138 3.56 -3.71 8.26
N LEU A 139 4.82 -4.08 8.09
CA LEU A 139 5.24 -5.44 7.80
C LEU A 139 5.80 -6.08 9.05
N THR A 140 5.26 -7.24 9.42
CA THR A 140 5.66 -7.98 10.61
C THR A 140 6.00 -9.43 10.26
N ASN A 141 6.88 -10.03 11.04
CA ASN A 141 7.12 -11.47 11.03
C ASN A 141 6.83 -12.01 12.42
N SER A 142 6.03 -13.07 12.48
CA SER A 142 5.47 -13.61 13.72
C SER A 142 6.23 -14.82 14.28
N ASP A 143 7.32 -15.26 13.64
CA ASP A 143 8.05 -16.46 14.08
C ASP A 143 8.99 -16.21 15.26
N GLY A 144 9.30 -14.95 15.55
CA GLY A 144 10.13 -14.53 16.68
C GLY A 144 11.59 -14.95 16.61
N THR A 145 12.07 -15.44 15.47
CA THR A 145 13.41 -16.04 15.33
C THR A 145 14.16 -15.68 14.05
N THR A 146 13.46 -15.30 12.99
CA THR A 146 14.08 -14.96 11.71
C THR A 146 13.93 -13.49 11.38
N GLU A 147 14.87 -12.97 10.59
CA GLU A 147 14.77 -11.65 9.96
C GLU A 147 14.68 -11.81 8.45
N ILE A 148 14.04 -10.83 7.82
CA ILE A 148 14.07 -10.60 6.39
C ILE A 148 14.46 -9.14 6.17
N GLN A 149 15.39 -8.90 5.25
CA GLN A 149 15.77 -7.55 4.82
C GLN A 149 15.25 -7.30 3.42
N PHE A 150 14.62 -6.16 3.23
CA PHE A 150 14.10 -5.71 1.95
C PHE A 150 14.77 -4.41 1.51
N GLY A 151 14.83 -4.20 0.20
CA GLY A 151 15.18 -2.89 -0.34
C GLY A 151 14.17 -1.83 0.08
N GLY A 152 14.66 -0.69 0.55
CA GLY A 152 13.87 0.47 0.95
C GLY A 152 13.95 1.60 -0.08
N ASN A 153 13.31 2.72 0.23
CA ASN A 153 13.41 3.93 -0.56
C ASN A 153 14.85 4.47 -0.60
N GLY A 154 15.34 4.86 -1.76
CA GLY A 154 16.69 5.40 -1.95
C GLY A 154 17.79 4.34 -2.13
N ILE A 155 17.46 3.04 -2.13
CA ILE A 155 18.44 1.97 -2.41
C ILE A 155 18.82 1.85 -3.89
N GLY A 156 17.96 2.39 -4.76
CA GLY A 156 18.04 2.27 -6.21
C GLY A 156 16.80 1.60 -6.79
N GLU A 157 16.32 2.12 -7.91
CA GLU A 157 15.02 1.79 -8.53
C GLU A 157 14.78 0.28 -8.75
N ALA A 158 15.85 -0.51 -8.93
CA ALA A 158 15.77 -1.94 -9.15
C ALA A 158 15.40 -2.77 -7.90
N PHE A 159 15.48 -2.18 -6.70
CA PHE A 159 15.23 -2.89 -5.44
C PHE A 159 14.21 -2.19 -4.54
N GLU A 160 13.70 -1.01 -4.94
CA GLU A 160 12.68 -0.32 -4.16
C GLU A 160 11.36 -1.13 -4.12
N PRO A 161 10.57 -0.99 -3.04
CA PRO A 161 9.22 -1.52 -2.99
C PRO A 161 8.34 -0.92 -4.09
N GLN A 162 7.36 -1.70 -4.54
CA GLN A 162 6.41 -1.25 -5.55
C GLN A 162 5.00 -1.65 -5.15
N LEU A 163 4.05 -0.76 -5.41
CA LEU A 163 2.63 -1.09 -5.37
C LEU A 163 2.10 -1.04 -6.80
N VAL A 164 1.82 -2.22 -7.36
CA VAL A 164 1.29 -2.37 -8.72
C VAL A 164 -0.22 -2.49 -8.64
N ILE A 165 -0.95 -1.62 -9.32
CA ILE A 165 -2.41 -1.54 -9.29
C ILE A 165 -2.95 -1.69 -10.71
N GLU A 166 -3.78 -2.70 -10.92
CA GLU A 166 -4.49 -2.97 -12.16
C GLU A 166 -5.96 -2.58 -11.99
N TYR A 167 -6.52 -1.90 -12.99
CA TYR A 167 -7.90 -1.42 -12.93
C TYR A 167 -8.54 -1.29 -14.32
N THR A 168 -9.87 -1.29 -14.33
CA THR A 168 -10.68 -1.14 -15.53
C THR A 168 -11.45 0.16 -15.49
N THR A 169 -11.19 1.03 -16.47
CA THR A 169 -11.96 2.25 -16.66
C THR A 169 -13.24 1.94 -17.43
N VAL A 170 -14.38 2.42 -16.95
CA VAL A 170 -15.58 2.52 -17.77
C VAL A 170 -15.45 3.77 -18.64
N THR A 171 -15.23 3.59 -19.93
CA THR A 171 -15.48 4.68 -20.89
C THR A 171 -17.00 4.79 -21.05
N PRO A 172 -17.61 5.95 -20.74
CA PRO A 172 -19.00 6.17 -21.13
C PRO A 172 -19.11 5.98 -22.64
N ASP A 173 -20.10 5.23 -23.09
CA ASP A 173 -20.42 5.12 -24.51
C ASP A 173 -20.68 6.54 -25.06
N GLU A 174 -20.02 6.91 -26.17
CA GLU A 174 -20.23 8.21 -26.84
C GLU A 174 -21.69 8.43 -27.26
N THR A 175 -22.52 7.39 -27.25
CA THR A 175 -23.96 7.46 -27.52
C THR A 175 -24.85 7.64 -26.27
N GLY A 176 -24.24 7.80 -25.09
CA GLY A 176 -24.95 8.09 -23.84
C GLY A 176 -25.54 9.50 -23.80
N TYR A 177 -26.68 9.71 -24.45
CA TYR A 177 -27.45 10.94 -24.28
C TYR A 177 -27.96 11.05 -22.84
N ALA A 178 -27.52 12.07 -22.10
CA ALA A 178 -28.15 12.46 -20.86
C ALA A 178 -29.39 13.31 -21.18
N TYR A 179 -30.59 12.76 -21.00
CA TYR A 179 -31.81 13.54 -21.07
C TYR A 179 -31.95 14.37 -19.79
N ILE A 180 -31.80 15.69 -19.90
CA ILE A 180 -32.14 16.62 -18.83
C ILE A 180 -33.64 16.90 -18.96
N TYR A 181 -34.45 16.35 -18.07
CA TYR A 181 -35.86 16.72 -17.98
C TYR A 181 -35.99 18.02 -17.17
N ASN A 182 -36.46 19.08 -17.80
CA ASN A 182 -36.87 20.28 -17.10
C ASN A 182 -38.18 20.00 -16.35
N THR A 183 -38.13 19.83 -15.03
CA THR A 183 -39.31 19.60 -14.18
C THR A 183 -39.97 20.91 -13.71
N GLY A 184 -39.54 22.06 -14.23
CA GLY A 184 -40.19 23.34 -13.96
C GLY A 184 -41.55 23.45 -14.64
N ASN A 185 -42.50 24.14 -14.01
CA ASN A 185 -43.74 24.52 -14.67
C ASN A 185 -43.42 25.47 -15.84
N GLN A 186 -43.77 25.06 -17.06
CA GLN A 186 -43.73 25.94 -18.23
C GLN A 186 -45.12 26.45 -18.56
N THR A 187 -45.25 27.77 -18.76
CA THR A 187 -46.49 28.38 -19.23
C THR A 187 -46.50 28.38 -20.75
N ILE A 188 -47.34 27.55 -21.37
CA ILE A 188 -47.49 27.47 -22.83
C ILE A 188 -48.77 28.21 -23.24
N PRO A 189 -48.70 29.20 -24.15
CA PRO A 189 -49.88 29.86 -24.70
C PRO A 189 -50.80 28.89 -25.43
N VAL A 190 -52.10 29.14 -25.42
CA VAL A 190 -53.07 28.34 -26.19
C VAL A 190 -52.75 28.46 -27.68
N GLY A 191 -52.33 27.35 -28.30
CA GLY A 191 -51.90 27.28 -29.70
C GLY A 191 -50.41 27.55 -29.94
N GLY A 192 -49.60 27.70 -28.89
CA GLY A 192 -48.14 27.84 -29.01
C GLY A 192 -47.40 26.51 -29.11
N ASP A 193 -46.22 26.53 -29.72
CA ASP A 193 -45.35 25.37 -29.82
C ASP A 193 -44.81 24.97 -28.44
N ILE A 194 -44.67 23.65 -28.21
CA ILE A 194 -44.08 23.11 -27.00
C ILE A 194 -42.57 23.05 -27.18
N PRO A 195 -41.77 23.80 -26.40
CA PRO A 195 -40.33 23.71 -26.46
C PRO A 195 -39.85 22.41 -25.77
N PHE A 196 -38.98 21.69 -26.44
CA PHE A 196 -38.27 20.52 -25.90
C PHE A 196 -36.91 20.93 -25.34
#